data_AF-A0A353GRC9-F1
#
_entry.id   AF-A0A353GRC9-F1
#
_cell.length_a   1.000
_cell.length_b   1.000
_cell.length_c   1.000
_cell.angle_alpha   90.00
_cell.angle_beta   90.00
_cell.angle_gamma   90.00
#
_symmetry.space_group_name_H-M   'P 1'
#
loop_
_entity.id
_entity.type
_entity.pdbx_description
1 polymer ?
#
loop_
_entity_poly.entity_id
_entity_poly.type
_entity_poly.pdbx_seq_one_letter_code
_entity_poly.pdbx_strand_id
1 'polypeptide(L)' 'MLLRHSKQYLGCETTFNLVKAEYPKVGIATIYRTLSLLEELHWVSAILANNHNKRYQLRLDQKPKYLLICRKC' A
#
# COMPACT_ATOMS: atom_id res chain seq x y z
N MET A 1 -1.13 8.43 8.04
CA MET A 1 -1.95 7.71 7.03
C MET A 1 -1.92 6.17 7.03
N LEU A 2 -0.82 5.49 6.65
CA LEU A 2 -0.77 4.01 6.57
C LEU A 2 -0.90 3.33 7.95
N LEU A 3 -0.33 3.95 9.00
CA LEU A 3 -0.41 3.47 10.39
C LEU A 3 -1.85 3.35 10.91
N ARG A 4 -2.74 4.24 10.44
CA ARG A 4 -4.17 4.24 10.83
C ARG A 4 -4.97 3.11 10.15
N HIS A 5 -4.45 2.55 9.06
CA HIS A 5 -5.09 1.49 8.27
C HIS A 5 -4.22 0.24 8.21
N SER A 6 -3.35 0.03 9.21
CA SER A 6 -2.28 -0.96 9.19
C SER A 6 -2.72 -2.42 9.05
N LYS A 7 -4.00 -2.72 9.35
CA LYS A 7 -4.60 -4.04 9.18
C LYS A 7 -5.23 -4.27 7.80
N GLN A 8 -5.27 -3.27 6.92
CA GLN A 8 -5.93 -3.35 5.62
C GLN A 8 -4.92 -3.24 4.46
N TYR A 9 -5.22 -3.91 3.35
CA TYR A 9 -4.52 -3.70 2.09
C TYR A 9 -5.15 -2.51 1.37
N LEU A 10 -4.40 -1.42 1.24
CA LEU A 10 -4.87 -0.23 0.55
C LEU A 10 -4.44 -0.28 -0.92
N GLY A 11 -5.37 0.00 -1.82
CA GLY A 11 -5.04 0.21 -3.23
C GLY A 11 -4.15 1.43 -3.41
N CYS A 12 -3.39 1.45 -4.51
CA CYS A 12 -2.49 2.56 -4.79
C CYS A 12 -3.23 3.91 -4.92
N GLU A 13 -4.39 3.92 -5.58
CA GLU A 13 -5.24 5.10 -5.71
C GLU A 13 -5.82 5.58 -4.37
N THR A 14 -6.31 4.66 -3.54
CA THR A 14 -6.80 5.00 -2.18
C THR A 14 -5.67 5.56 -1.32
N THR A 15 -4.49 4.95 -1.40
CA THR A 15 -3.28 5.43 -0.71
C THR A 15 -2.93 6.83 -1.19
N PHE A 16 -2.90 7.06 -2.51
CA PHE A 16 -2.66 8.37 -3.09
C PHE A 16 -3.67 9.42 -2.60
N ASN A 17 -4.97 9.13 -2.65
CA ASN A 17 -6.03 10.05 -2.24
C ASN A 17 -5.92 10.45 -0.77
N LEU A 18 -5.61 9.48 0.10
CA LEU A 18 -5.39 9.75 1.52
C LEU A 18 -4.13 10.60 1.77
N VAL A 19 -3.02 10.37 1.04
CA VAL A 19 -1.79 11.18 1.20
C VAL A 19 -2.07 12.59 0.70
N LYS A 20 -2.75 12.71 -0.45
CA LYS A 20 -3.10 13.99 -1.07
C LYS A 20 -4.02 14.82 -0.17
N ALA A 21 -4.96 14.20 0.54
CA ALA A 21 -5.82 14.87 1.49
C ALA A 21 -5.06 15.45 2.68
N GLU A 22 -4.05 14.73 3.20
CA GLU A 22 -3.23 15.15 4.34
C GLU A 22 -2.08 16.11 3.91
N TYR A 23 -1.56 15.93 2.69
CA TYR A 23 -0.43 16.66 2.11
C TYR A 23 -0.68 17.02 0.62
N PRO A 24 -1.52 18.03 0.33
CA PRO A 24 -1.97 18.34 -1.04
C PRO A 24 -0.85 18.77 -2.01
N LYS A 25 0.28 19.24 -1.49
CA LYS A 25 1.45 19.65 -2.29
C LYS A 25 2.29 18.47 -2.80
N VAL A 26 2.09 17.27 -2.27
CA VAL A 26 2.84 16.09 -2.70
C VAL A 26 2.34 15.63 -4.08
N GLY A 27 3.29 15.35 -4.97
CA GLY A 27 3.03 14.83 -6.31
C GLY A 27 2.83 13.32 -6.31
N ILE A 28 2.07 12.82 -7.30
CA ILE A 28 1.82 11.39 -7.48
C ILE A 28 3.12 10.60 -7.64
N ALA A 29 4.08 11.11 -8.42
CA ALA A 29 5.38 10.46 -8.63
C ALA A 29 6.16 10.26 -7.33
N THR A 30 6.10 11.23 -6.40
CA THR A 30 6.73 11.12 -5.09
C THR A 30 6.11 9.99 -4.27
N ILE A 31 4.79 9.89 -4.26
CA ILE A 31 4.08 8.84 -3.51
C ILE A 31 4.46 7.44 -4.02
N TYR A 32 4.45 7.24 -5.34
CA TYR A 32 4.85 5.96 -5.93
C TYR A 32 6.30 5.59 -5.61
N ARG A 33 7.24 6.56 -5.72
CA ARG A 33 8.66 6.33 -5.40
C ARG A 33 8.84 5.98 -3.92
N THR A 34 8.13 6.66 -3.02
CA THR A 34 8.15 6.35 -1.59
C THR A 34 7.57 4.97 -1.31
N LEU A 35 6.46 4.58 -1.94
CA LEU A 35 5.88 3.24 -1.76
C LEU A 35 6.82 2.13 -2.26
N SER A 36 7.49 2.32 -3.40
CA SER A 36 8.52 1.39 -3.89
C SER A 36 9.69 1.30 -2.92
N LEU A 37 10.20 2.43 -2.42
CA LEU A 37 11.29 2.44 -1.44
C LEU A 37 10.89 1.71 -0.14
N LEU A 38 9.66 1.91 0.36
CA LEU A 38 9.17 1.22 1.54
C LEU A 38 8.97 -0.30 1.29
N GLU A 39 8.66 -0.70 0.06
CA GLU A 39 8.55 -2.11 -0.36
C GLU A 39 9.93 -2.77 -0.33
N GLU A 40 10.95 -2.10 -0.88
CA GLU A 40 12.37 -2.51 -0.86
C GLU A 40 12.95 -2.59 0.55
N LEU A 41 12.67 -1.61 1.41
CA LEU A 41 13.09 -1.59 2.83
C LEU A 41 12.32 -2.57 3.71
N HIS A 42 11.43 -3.33 3.09
CA HIS A 42 10.55 -4.28 3.72
C HIS A 42 9.55 -3.74 4.77
N TRP A 43 9.26 -2.44 4.77
CA TRP A 43 8.30 -1.83 5.70
C TRP A 43 6.85 -1.97 5.22
N VAL A 44 6.64 -2.15 3.91
CA VAL A 44 5.34 -2.50 3.33
C VAL A 44 5.43 -3.79 2.51
N SER A 45 4.31 -4.51 2.45
CA SER A 45 4.10 -5.61 1.52
C SER A 45 3.16 -5.15 0.42
N ALA A 46 3.54 -5.38 -0.84
CA ALA A 46 2.63 -5.20 -1.97
C ALA A 46 2.09 -6.56 -2.43
N ILE A 47 0.82 -6.59 -2.83
CA ILE A 47 0.22 -7.70 -3.57
C ILE A 47 -0.33 -7.21 -4.90
N LEU A 48 -0.17 -8.01 -5.94
CA LEU A 48 -0.83 -7.80 -7.22
C LEU A 48 -2.24 -8.34 -7.14
N ALA A 49 -3.23 -7.46 -7.18
CA ALA A 49 -4.62 -7.86 -7.32
C ALA A 49 -4.95 -8.17 -8.80
N ASN A 50 -6.06 -8.87 -9.04
CA ASN A 50 -6.49 -9.39 -10.34
C ASN A 50 -6.50 -8.36 -11.50
N ASN A 51 -6.57 -7.05 -11.19
CA ASN A 51 -6.58 -5.96 -12.18
C ASN A 51 -5.21 -5.31 -12.38
N HIS A 52 -4.09 -5.99 -12.08
CA HIS A 52 -2.72 -5.45 -12.11
C HIS A 52 -2.47 -4.27 -11.13
N ASN A 53 -3.43 -3.96 -10.26
CA ASN A 53 -3.29 -2.93 -9.25
C ASN A 53 -2.52 -3.47 -8.04
N LYS A 54 -1.42 -2.79 -7.69
CA LYS A 54 -0.70 -3.05 -6.43
C LYS A 54 -1.53 -2.56 -5.24
N ARG A 55 -1.71 -3.44 -4.26
CA ARG A 55 -2.25 -3.09 -2.93
C ARG A 55 -1.15 -3.21 -1.88
N TYR A 56 -1.02 -2.21 -1.03
CA TYR A 56 0.04 -2.10 -0.03
C TYR A 56 -0.52 -2.30 1.39
N GLN A 57 0.24 -2.99 2.24
CA GLN A 57 -0.03 -3.10 3.67
C GLN A 57 1.26 -2.90 4.46
N LEU A 58 1.18 -2.24 5.61
CA LEU A 58 2.30 -2.15 6.55
C LEU A 58 2.66 -3.51 7.14
N ARG A 59 3.96 -3.81 7.16
CA ARG A 59 4.49 -4.93 7.94
C ARG A 59 4.75 -4.47 9.37
N LEU A 60 3.71 -4.55 10.20
CA LEU A 60 3.84 -4.35 11.65
C LEU A 60 4.51 -5.53 12.36
N ASP A 61 4.48 -6.71 11.73
CA ASP A 61 4.95 -7.96 12.32
C ASP A 61 5.97 -8.60 11.35
N GLN A 62 7.07 -9.14 11.85
CA GLN A 62 8.07 -9.84 11.02
C GLN A 62 7.64 -11.25 10.58
N LYS A 63 6.43 -11.68 10.97
CA LYS A 63 5.91 -13.00 10.60
C LYS A 63 5.36 -12.98 9.17
N PRO A 64 5.61 -14.03 8.36
CA PRO A 64 4.97 -14.16 7.07
C PRO A 64 3.45 -14.19 7.23
N LYS A 65 2.74 -13.29 6.54
CA LYS A 65 1.28 -13.26 6.47
C LYS A 65 0.82 -13.95 5.20
N TYR A 66 0.03 -15.02 5.35
CA TYR A 66 -0.63 -15.69 4.23
C TYR A 66 -1.90 -14.93 3.84
N LEU A 67 -2.10 -14.73 2.55
CA LEU A 67 -3.23 -13.97 2.01
C LEU A 67 -4.10 -14.86 1.14
N LEU A 68 -5.39 -14.83 1.40
CA LEU A 68 -6.40 -15.45 0.54
C LEU A 68 -6.94 -14.37 -0.40
N ILE A 69 -6.68 -14.51 -1.69
CA ILE A 69 -7.18 -13.61 -2.72
C ILE A 69 -8.42 -14.25 -3.35
N CYS A 70 -9.57 -13.58 -3.25
CA CYS A 70 -10.75 -14.02 -3.95
C CYS A 70 -10.55 -13.80 -5.46
N ARG A 71 -10.86 -14.83 -6.26
CA ARG A 71 -10.82 -14.71 -7.74
C ARG A 71 -12.12 -14.15 -8.33
N LYS A 72 -13.16 -13.98 -7.50
CA LYS A 72 -14.45 -13.42 -7.91
C LYS A 72 -14.61 -11.93 -7.56
N CYS A 73 -13.93 -11.42 -6.53
CA CYS A 73 -14.01 -10.02 -6.09
C CYS A 73 -12.66 -9.46 -5.61
#